data_AF-A0A7W0WZF6-F1
#
_entry.id   AF-A0A7W0WZF6-F1
#
_cell.length_a   1.000
_cell.length_b   1.000
_cell.length_c   1.000
_cell.angle_alpha   90.00
_cell.angle_beta   90.00
_cell.angle_gamma   90.00
#
_symmetry.space_group_name_H-M   'P 1'
#
loop_
_entity.id
_entity.type
_entity.pdbx_description
1 polymer ?
#
loop_
_entity_poly.entity_id
_entity_poly.type
_entity_poly.pdbx_seq_one_letter_code
_entity_poly.pdbx_strand_id
1 'polypeptide(L)'
;MRWSWLLVLVASSAHAAPRMTPFVETPGIALGGVITAAAFCETTQRAVFRLTDGNVVAVGSGGGVTKLGSVGAAVGGHMVCDRTDRIVVGTGKKLITLSGGVTKTETTPAAISYLRVLDDGAIGIVEQSGAVSRFGTTRQQVWTTGRVMLHPLELDGTGERIVSTVGNTVEVTDRNGKRNGPVAMSVTWVDSSTVLYADRLGLVGRWQIDKPTDQFTKVEQLSPPHRIGFRVTFHRAGKRMLLVRNDGPITVLALDGSSQPVMTSRLPNGRRMIAAGDVPFAFVAVIDRAVMVDLTRSSYAIDHDRQLGPVDGMAFSPDGRSLAMLSSHRDIIIAPLTGSSYRTLSTTHFVHGPLTWAPDGTLFAAGGPGHVRWNLDGTVEARNERALGFTSTGAPVTLSRDSRLVIERGHVEQSFPIDRAFGVMHVAVTDRYLVARGIKRVEVYALSSADARPVRRTRDRSFLRDAVLVGETNVMYVDDSLTLYLADAKGDRELHRYTTAPMLAASPDRKRVAAASRDTVTIWDDRGQRTAELTTGSFVRSLVWSPDLRTLAVSTRDGIELWTIPTDERQ
;
A
#
# COMPACT_ATOMS: atom_id res chain seq x y z
N MET A 1 -3.01 -49.83 -34.57
CA MET A 1 -1.58 -50.18 -34.44
C MET A 1 -0.86 -49.08 -33.69
N ARG A 2 -0.06 -49.48 -32.70
CA ARG A 2 0.60 -48.64 -31.69
C ARG A 2 1.53 -47.60 -32.32
N TRP A 3 1.55 -46.38 -31.77
CA TRP A 3 2.71 -45.50 -31.85
C TRP A 3 3.22 -45.23 -30.44
N SER A 4 4.50 -45.52 -30.26
CA SER A 4 5.21 -45.66 -29.00
C SER A 4 5.63 -44.30 -28.46
N TRP A 5 5.56 -44.18 -27.14
CA TRP A 5 6.07 -43.07 -26.36
C TRP A 5 7.60 -43.05 -26.38
N LEU A 6 8.22 -41.93 -26.73
CA LEU A 6 9.61 -41.65 -26.35
C LEU A 6 9.57 -40.69 -25.16
N LEU A 7 9.79 -41.25 -23.97
CA LEU A 7 10.18 -40.50 -22.77
C LEU A 7 11.52 -39.82 -23.04
N VAL A 8 11.52 -38.49 -23.10
CA VAL A 8 12.72 -37.71 -22.75
C VAL A 8 12.59 -37.38 -21.27
N LEU A 9 13.20 -38.24 -20.45
CA LEU A 9 13.60 -37.92 -19.08
C LEU A 9 14.63 -36.78 -19.14
N VAL A 10 14.16 -35.53 -19.10
CA VAL A 10 15.00 -34.46 -18.56
C VAL A 10 14.88 -34.57 -17.05
N ALA A 11 15.99 -35.00 -16.45
CA ALA A 11 16.16 -35.13 -15.02
C ALA A 11 15.62 -33.88 -14.31
N SER A 12 14.83 -34.13 -13.28
CA SER A 12 14.42 -33.16 -12.27
C SER A 12 15.67 -32.55 -11.63
N SER A 13 16.18 -31.46 -12.18
CA SER A 13 16.80 -30.46 -11.32
C SER A 13 15.65 -29.95 -10.47
N ALA A 14 15.70 -30.27 -9.17
CA ALA A 14 14.86 -29.67 -8.16
C ALA A 14 14.92 -28.14 -8.34
N HIS A 15 14.00 -27.59 -9.10
CA HIS A 15 13.65 -26.20 -8.95
C HIS A 15 13.13 -26.16 -7.53
N ALA A 16 13.90 -25.54 -6.64
CA ALA A 16 13.40 -25.12 -5.36
C ALA A 16 11.99 -24.58 -5.62
N ALA A 17 10.98 -25.23 -5.03
CA ALA A 17 9.62 -24.76 -5.10
C ALA A 17 9.64 -23.26 -4.81
N PRO A 18 8.92 -22.40 -5.58
CA PRO A 18 8.86 -21.00 -5.24
C PRO A 18 8.33 -20.91 -3.81
N ARG A 19 9.24 -20.67 -2.86
CA ARG A 19 8.89 -20.21 -1.53
C ARG A 19 8.20 -18.88 -1.77
N MET A 20 7.05 -18.66 -1.15
CA MET A 20 6.56 -17.31 -0.98
C MET A 20 7.64 -16.56 -0.21
N THR A 21 8.45 -15.79 -0.91
CA THR A 21 9.25 -14.75 -0.30
C THR A 21 8.30 -13.59 -0.05
N PRO A 22 8.01 -13.25 1.22
CA PRO A 22 7.25 -12.05 1.52
C PRO A 22 8.02 -10.85 0.98
N PHE A 23 7.47 -10.24 -0.08
CA PHE A 23 7.65 -8.89 -0.60
C PHE A 23 9.05 -8.23 -0.45
N VAL A 24 9.71 -7.96 -1.59
CA VAL A 24 10.92 -7.14 -1.67
C VAL A 24 10.54 -5.71 -2.11
N GLU A 25 10.67 -4.82 -1.12
CA GLU A 25 11.21 -3.45 -1.20
C GLU A 25 10.66 -2.48 -2.27
N THR A 26 9.89 -1.47 -1.83
CA THR A 26 10.33 -0.10 -2.17
C THR A 26 11.79 -0.01 -1.73
N PRO A 27 12.77 0.34 -2.59
CA PRO A 27 14.14 0.48 -2.13
C PRO A 27 14.16 1.58 -1.08
N GLY A 28 14.21 1.16 0.19
CA GLY A 28 14.28 2.09 1.29
C GLY A 28 15.53 2.95 1.11
N ILE A 29 15.41 4.22 1.48
CA ILE A 29 16.48 5.20 1.44
C ILE A 29 17.63 4.65 2.28
N ALA A 30 18.75 4.35 1.62
CA ALA A 30 19.94 3.82 2.28
C ALA A 30 20.54 4.91 3.17
N LEU A 31 20.62 4.65 4.48
CA LEU A 31 21.11 5.63 5.45
C LEU A 31 22.64 5.59 5.61
N GLY A 32 23.29 4.58 5.03
CA GLY A 32 24.75 4.38 5.11
C GLY A 32 25.22 3.72 6.41
N GLY A 33 24.32 3.15 7.21
CA GLY A 33 24.66 2.43 8.44
C GLY A 33 23.45 1.90 9.19
N VAL A 34 23.69 1.03 10.18
CA VAL A 34 22.63 0.42 10.98
C VAL A 34 22.06 1.42 11.99
N ILE A 35 20.75 1.52 12.11
CA ILE A 35 20.04 2.49 12.93
C ILE A 35 20.01 2.05 14.39
N THR A 36 20.19 2.99 15.30
CA THR A 36 20.16 2.79 16.75
C THR A 36 19.10 3.63 17.47
N ALA A 37 18.70 4.77 16.89
CA ALA A 37 17.62 5.62 17.37
C ALA A 37 16.99 6.42 16.21
N ALA A 38 15.75 6.84 16.37
CA ALA A 38 15.02 7.66 15.42
C ALA A 38 14.24 8.78 16.15
N ALA A 39 14.07 9.93 15.49
CA ALA A 39 13.25 11.05 15.95
C ALA A 39 12.69 11.78 14.73
N PHE A 40 11.63 12.58 14.92
CA PHE A 40 11.05 13.40 13.87
C PHE A 40 11.14 14.87 14.24
N CYS A 41 11.61 15.69 13.32
CA CYS A 41 11.72 17.13 13.45
C CYS A 41 10.52 17.78 12.75
N GLU A 42 9.59 18.32 13.54
CA GLU A 42 8.30 18.83 13.06
C GLU A 42 8.45 20.03 12.13
N THR A 43 9.28 21.00 12.53
CA THR A 43 9.42 22.28 11.83
C THR A 43 10.07 22.11 10.46
N THR A 44 11.09 21.24 10.37
CA THR A 44 11.72 20.89 9.09
C THR A 44 11.04 19.75 8.33
N GLN A 45 10.08 19.06 8.94
CA GLN A 45 9.42 17.86 8.41
C GLN A 45 10.40 16.76 7.98
N ARG A 46 11.40 16.49 8.82
CA ARG A 46 12.47 15.51 8.53
C ARG A 46 12.51 14.42 9.59
N ALA A 47 12.72 13.18 9.15
CA ALA A 47 13.15 12.13 10.05
C ALA A 47 14.65 12.24 10.31
N VAL A 48 15.07 12.00 11.54
CA VAL A 48 16.47 11.97 11.95
C VAL A 48 16.78 10.60 12.52
N PHE A 49 17.91 10.04 12.11
CA PHE A 49 18.36 8.71 12.48
C PHE A 49 19.78 8.77 13.05
N ARG A 50 20.00 8.05 14.15
CA ARG A 50 21.34 7.81 14.68
C ARG A 50 21.82 6.44 14.23
N LEU A 51 23.01 6.37 13.67
CA LEU A 51 23.63 5.15 13.17
C LEU A 51 24.60 4.53 14.20
N THR A 52 24.97 3.26 14.01
CA THR A 52 25.87 2.50 14.90
C THR A 52 27.27 3.09 15.00
N ASP A 53 27.75 3.72 13.92
CA ASP A 53 29.02 4.46 13.87
C ASP A 53 28.97 5.81 14.61
N GLY A 54 27.79 6.18 15.14
CA GLY A 54 27.55 7.44 15.85
C GLY A 54 27.15 8.61 14.97
N ASN A 55 27.08 8.45 13.64
CA ASN A 55 26.60 9.50 12.75
C ASN A 55 25.10 9.75 12.96
N VAL A 56 24.71 11.01 12.79
CA VAL A 56 23.31 11.43 12.81
C VAL A 56 22.97 11.95 11.42
N VAL A 57 21.97 11.34 10.78
CA VAL A 57 21.53 11.67 9.42
C VAL A 57 20.06 12.07 9.42
N ALA A 58 19.69 12.99 8.54
CA ALA A 58 18.32 13.41 8.31
C ALA A 58 17.84 12.98 6.93
N VAL A 59 16.56 12.63 6.85
CA VAL A 59 15.84 12.29 5.64
C VAL A 59 14.61 13.17 5.55
N GLY A 60 14.52 13.96 4.48
CA GLY A 60 13.33 14.76 4.17
C GLY A 60 12.38 14.05 3.22
N SER A 61 11.22 14.66 2.96
CA SER A 61 10.21 14.14 2.04
C SER A 61 10.70 13.92 0.61
N GLY A 62 11.73 14.64 0.17
CA GLY A 62 12.39 14.46 -1.13
C GLY A 62 13.35 13.26 -1.21
N GLY A 63 13.48 12.45 -0.15
CA GLY A 63 14.27 11.22 -0.14
C GLY A 63 15.79 11.38 0.02
N GLY A 64 16.31 12.61 0.01
CA GLY A 64 17.73 12.89 0.21
C GLY A 64 18.19 12.65 1.65
N VAL A 65 19.38 12.05 1.81
CA VAL A 65 20.04 11.84 3.11
C VAL A 65 21.06 12.94 3.35
N THR A 66 20.94 13.65 4.48
CA THR A 66 21.88 14.72 4.88
C THR A 66 22.54 14.35 6.21
N LYS A 67 23.87 14.37 6.28
CA LYS A 67 24.58 14.18 7.55
C LYS A 67 24.50 15.46 8.39
N LEU A 68 23.98 15.34 9.61
CA LEU A 68 23.85 16.46 10.55
C LEU A 68 25.03 16.57 11.52
N GLY A 69 25.73 15.47 11.78
CA GLY A 69 26.87 15.43 12.69
C GLY A 69 27.22 14.02 13.14
N SER A 70 28.05 13.92 14.18
CA SER A 70 28.37 12.65 14.85
C SER A 70 28.37 12.86 16.37
N VAL A 71 27.83 11.88 17.08
CA VAL A 71 27.70 11.88 18.56
C VAL A 71 28.55 10.76 19.20
N GLY A 72 29.44 10.15 18.42
CA GLY A 72 30.29 9.04 18.84
C GLY A 72 29.57 7.68 18.83
N ALA A 73 30.33 6.63 18.53
CA ALA A 73 29.85 5.26 18.53
C ALA A 73 29.45 4.84 19.95
N ALA A 74 28.23 4.33 20.10
CA ALA A 74 27.74 3.79 21.37
C ALA A 74 26.60 2.80 21.14
N VAL A 75 26.53 1.78 21.98
CA VAL A 75 25.49 0.75 21.94
C VAL A 75 24.20 1.31 22.55
N GLY A 76 23.26 1.68 21.68
CA GLY A 76 21.97 2.25 22.09
C GLY A 76 21.99 3.77 22.32
N GLY A 77 20.80 4.32 22.55
CA GLY A 77 20.59 5.74 22.82
C GLY A 77 19.14 6.15 22.60
N HIS A 78 18.75 7.24 23.25
CA HIS A 78 17.46 7.89 23.07
C HIS A 78 17.67 9.16 22.25
N MET A 79 16.72 9.50 21.40
CA MET A 79 16.83 10.69 20.56
C MET A 79 15.48 11.38 20.48
N VAL A 80 15.50 12.70 20.54
CA VAL A 80 14.33 13.56 20.35
C VAL A 80 14.73 14.76 19.49
N CYS A 81 13.76 15.31 18.78
CA CYS A 81 13.90 16.59 18.09
C CYS A 81 12.80 17.51 18.63
N ASP A 82 13.18 18.66 19.19
CA ASP A 82 12.20 19.59 19.72
C ASP A 82 11.59 20.50 18.63
N ARG A 83 10.64 21.36 19.03
CA ARG A 83 9.92 22.26 18.11
C ARG A 83 10.82 23.29 17.42
N THR A 84 12.07 23.44 17.84
CA THR A 84 13.06 24.33 17.23
C THR A 84 14.04 23.60 16.32
N ASP A 85 13.73 22.34 15.95
CA ASP A 85 14.60 21.42 15.22
C ASP A 85 15.94 21.12 15.93
N ARG A 86 16.01 21.36 17.24
CA ARG A 86 17.16 20.99 18.04
C ARG A 86 17.08 19.52 18.39
N ILE A 87 18.11 18.78 17.99
CA ILE A 87 18.19 17.33 18.20
C ILE A 87 18.96 17.06 19.48
N VAL A 88 18.41 16.24 20.37
CA VAL A 88 19.06 15.83 21.60
C VAL A 88 19.17 14.31 21.64
N VAL A 89 20.40 13.84 21.83
CA VAL A 89 20.75 12.43 21.93
C VAL A 89 21.24 12.11 23.34
N GLY A 90 20.57 11.16 23.98
CA GLY A 90 21.02 10.58 25.25
C GLY A 90 21.76 9.27 25.00
N THR A 91 23.03 9.18 25.42
CA THR A 91 23.85 7.97 25.30
C THR A 91 24.70 7.76 26.55
N GLY A 92 24.46 6.65 27.26
CA GLY A 92 25.04 6.45 28.59
C GLY A 92 24.73 7.65 29.49
N LYS A 93 25.76 8.26 30.08
CA LYS A 93 25.64 9.48 30.90
C LYS A 93 25.75 10.79 30.12
N LYS A 94 25.75 10.76 28.79
CA LYS A 94 25.95 11.95 27.95
C LYS A 94 24.63 12.39 27.34
N LEU A 95 24.32 13.67 27.49
CA LEU A 95 23.27 14.36 26.78
C LEU A 95 23.92 15.26 25.72
N ILE A 96 23.74 14.94 24.46
CA ILE A 96 24.41 15.61 23.34
C ILE A 96 23.35 16.36 22.54
N THR A 97 23.50 17.68 22.45
CA THR A 97 22.63 18.56 21.67
C THR A 97 23.30 18.89 20.35
N LEU A 98 22.58 18.71 19.24
CA LEU A 98 22.96 19.09 17.89
C LEU A 98 22.01 20.19 17.40
N SER A 99 22.55 21.36 17.08
CA SER A 99 21.77 22.50 16.56
C SER A 99 22.62 23.30 15.58
N GLY A 100 22.25 23.34 14.29
CA GLY A 100 22.93 24.15 13.27
C GLY A 100 24.43 23.89 13.14
N GLY A 101 24.89 22.64 13.34
CA GLY A 101 26.30 22.25 13.29
C GLY A 101 27.08 22.45 14.61
N VAL A 102 26.46 23.05 15.63
CA VAL A 102 27.04 23.16 16.98
C VAL A 102 26.65 21.94 17.81
N THR A 103 27.67 21.29 18.40
CA THR A 103 27.50 20.16 19.31
C THR A 103 27.80 20.59 20.75
N LYS A 104 26.82 20.48 21.65
CA LYS A 104 27.02 20.70 23.09
C LYS A 104 26.82 19.37 23.83
N THR A 105 27.72 19.03 24.73
CA THR A 105 27.62 17.82 25.56
C THR A 105 27.49 18.20 27.03
N GLU A 106 26.49 17.65 27.70
CA GLU A 106 26.33 17.68 29.16
C GLU A 106 26.44 16.26 29.71
N THR A 107 26.94 16.11 30.95
CA THR A 107 27.00 14.82 31.64
C THR A 107 25.91 14.73 32.70
N THR A 108 25.12 13.66 32.66
CA THR A 108 24.11 13.33 33.67
C THR A 108 24.71 12.48 34.80
N PRO A 109 24.18 12.56 36.03
CA PRO A 109 24.64 11.75 37.16
C PRO A 109 24.55 10.24 36.90
N ALA A 110 23.45 9.79 36.29
CA ALA A 110 23.23 8.40 35.90
C ALA A 110 22.97 8.28 34.39
N ALA A 111 22.99 7.04 33.89
CA ALA A 111 22.76 6.80 32.47
C ALA A 111 21.32 7.15 32.10
N ILE A 112 21.11 7.67 30.90
CA ILE A 112 19.80 8.07 30.39
C ILE A 112 19.03 6.83 29.95
N SER A 113 17.81 6.67 30.47
CA SER A 113 16.87 5.58 30.14
C SER A 113 15.75 6.00 29.20
N TYR A 114 15.44 7.29 29.11
CA TYR A 114 14.40 7.79 28.21
C TYR A 114 14.52 9.31 27.99
N LEU A 115 14.08 9.76 26.82
CA LEU A 115 13.94 11.17 26.46
C LEU A 115 12.58 11.40 25.80
N ARG A 116 11.95 12.55 26.07
CA ARG A 116 10.71 12.99 25.41
C ARG A 116 10.65 14.50 25.31
N VAL A 117 10.07 15.02 24.23
CA VAL A 117 9.64 16.43 24.17
C VAL A 117 8.31 16.56 24.92
N LEU A 118 8.30 17.41 25.95
CA LEU A 118 7.14 17.69 26.78
C LEU A 118 6.17 18.65 26.08
N ASP A 119 4.96 18.76 26.58
CA ASP A 119 3.89 19.55 25.95
C ASP A 119 4.25 21.06 25.89
N ASP A 120 5.05 21.54 26.84
CA ASP A 120 5.60 22.91 26.91
C ASP A 120 6.85 23.12 26.04
N GLY A 121 7.35 22.08 25.37
CA GLY A 121 8.54 22.13 24.51
C GLY A 121 9.87 21.87 25.22
N ALA A 122 9.89 21.70 26.55
CA ALA A 122 11.09 21.25 27.25
C ALA A 122 11.38 19.76 26.95
N ILE A 123 12.62 19.32 27.17
CA ILE A 123 12.98 17.91 27.03
C ILE A 123 12.94 17.25 28.40
N GLY A 124 12.04 16.30 28.58
CA GLY A 124 12.01 15.41 29.74
C GLY A 124 13.07 14.34 29.62
N ILE A 125 13.80 14.10 30.71
CA ILE A 125 14.89 13.14 30.81
C ILE A 125 14.58 12.21 31.97
N VAL A 126 14.61 10.90 31.72
CA VAL A 126 14.55 9.88 32.77
C VAL A 126 15.88 9.16 32.83
N GLU A 127 16.52 9.20 34.00
CA GLU A 127 17.79 8.52 34.26
C GLU A 127 17.54 7.12 34.86
N GLN A 128 18.49 6.19 34.69
CA GLN A 128 18.46 4.85 35.27
C GLN A 128 18.36 4.85 36.79
N SER A 129 18.80 5.92 37.46
CA SER A 129 18.62 6.12 38.90
C SER A 129 17.18 6.37 39.32
N GLY A 130 16.27 6.62 38.36
CA GLY A 130 14.90 7.05 38.60
C GLY A 130 14.73 8.57 38.67
N ALA A 131 15.80 9.35 38.52
CA ALA A 131 15.71 10.80 38.47
C ALA A 131 15.00 11.25 37.19
N VAL A 132 14.06 12.18 37.35
CA VAL A 132 13.34 12.82 36.26
C VAL A 132 13.73 14.29 36.23
N SER A 133 14.30 14.70 35.10
CA SER A 133 14.77 16.07 34.87
C SER A 133 14.08 16.70 33.68
N ARG A 134 14.00 18.04 33.67
CA ARG A 134 13.64 18.85 32.50
C ARG A 134 14.89 19.52 31.95
N PHE A 135 14.97 19.64 30.64
CA PHE A 135 16.06 20.28 29.94
C PHE A 135 15.52 21.29 28.92
N GLY A 136 15.78 22.57 29.20
CA GLY A 136 15.54 23.68 28.28
C GLY A 136 16.88 24.20 27.78
N THR A 137 17.42 25.20 28.45
CA THR A 137 18.81 25.68 28.28
C THR A 137 19.77 25.03 29.28
N THR A 138 19.26 24.73 30.47
CA THR A 138 19.94 24.01 31.55
C THR A 138 19.08 22.84 32.02
N ARG A 139 19.72 21.82 32.60
CA ARG A 139 19.05 20.68 33.20
C ARG A 139 18.60 21.02 34.63
N GLN A 140 17.35 20.70 34.96
CA GLN A 140 16.82 20.80 36.31
C GLN A 140 16.13 19.49 36.68
N GLN A 141 16.58 18.85 37.77
CA GLN A 141 15.90 17.68 38.32
C GLN A 141 14.59 18.13 38.97
N VAL A 142 13.50 17.44 38.67
CA VAL A 142 12.15 17.83 39.11
C VAL A 142 11.62 16.87 40.17
N TRP A 143 11.83 15.57 39.99
CA TRP A 143 11.44 14.54 40.95
C TRP A 143 12.24 13.25 40.74
N THR A 144 12.04 12.26 41.60
CA THR A 144 12.63 10.93 41.46
C THR A 144 11.58 9.87 41.75
N THR A 145 11.66 8.76 41.02
CA THR A 145 10.83 7.57 41.26
C THR A 145 11.26 6.82 42.52
N GLY A 146 12.45 7.13 43.06
CA GLY A 146 13.07 6.41 44.17
C GLY A 146 13.52 4.99 43.82
N ARG A 147 13.54 4.63 42.53
CA ARG A 147 13.83 3.27 42.05
C ARG A 147 14.58 3.28 40.73
N VAL A 148 15.34 2.22 40.52
CA VAL A 148 16.11 2.00 39.30
C VAL A 148 15.19 1.72 38.11
N MET A 149 15.41 2.41 36.99
CA MET A 149 14.57 2.37 35.79
C MET A 149 15.31 1.66 34.64
N LEU A 150 15.05 0.35 34.48
CA LEU A 150 15.71 -0.54 33.50
C LEU A 150 14.78 -1.11 32.43
N HIS A 151 13.47 -0.88 32.54
CA HIS A 151 12.45 -1.41 31.63
C HIS A 151 12.07 -0.38 30.56
N PRO A 152 11.46 -0.81 29.43
CA PRO A 152 10.81 0.12 28.52
C PRO A 152 9.84 1.01 29.30
N LEU A 153 10.03 2.31 29.21
CA LEU A 153 9.27 3.30 29.94
C LEU A 153 8.95 4.48 29.02
N GLU A 154 7.88 5.18 29.33
CA GLU A 154 7.52 6.44 28.69
C GLU A 154 7.13 7.47 29.74
N LEU A 155 7.76 8.64 29.66
CA LEU A 155 7.35 9.83 30.39
C LEU A 155 6.10 10.41 29.73
N ASP A 156 5.13 10.92 30.48
CA ASP A 156 3.95 11.59 29.95
C ASP A 156 4.27 12.98 29.37
N GLY A 157 3.27 13.63 28.75
CA GLY A 157 3.46 14.96 28.14
C GLY A 157 3.79 16.07 29.14
N THR A 158 3.35 15.91 30.39
CA THR A 158 3.60 16.89 31.46
C THR A 158 4.97 16.73 32.11
N GLY A 159 5.54 15.52 32.06
CA GLY A 159 6.79 15.17 32.73
C GLY A 159 6.62 14.76 34.20
N GLU A 160 5.38 14.50 34.64
CA GLU A 160 5.05 14.18 36.03
C GLU A 160 4.79 12.69 36.26
N ARG A 161 4.57 11.92 35.19
CA ARG A 161 4.24 10.50 35.28
C ARG A 161 5.07 9.67 34.31
N ILE A 162 5.46 8.49 34.76
CA ILE A 162 6.11 7.47 33.93
C ILE A 162 5.16 6.28 33.82
N VAL A 163 5.00 5.73 32.63
CA VAL A 163 4.40 4.42 32.44
C VAL A 163 5.50 3.43 32.02
N SER A 164 5.44 2.20 32.53
CA SER A 164 6.38 1.13 32.18
C SER A 164 5.69 -0.23 32.21
N THR A 165 6.31 -1.25 31.61
CA THR A 165 5.86 -2.65 31.75
C THR A 165 6.83 -3.45 32.61
N VAL A 166 6.41 -3.76 33.84
CA VAL A 166 7.20 -4.53 34.82
C VAL A 166 6.53 -5.88 35.04
N GLY A 167 7.21 -6.98 34.70
CA GLY A 167 6.63 -8.33 34.85
C GLY A 167 5.37 -8.57 34.01
N ASN A 168 5.22 -7.88 32.87
CA ASN A 168 4.00 -7.80 32.05
C ASN A 168 2.82 -7.09 32.71
N THR A 169 3.04 -6.29 33.74
CA THR A 169 1.99 -5.42 34.31
C THR A 169 2.33 -3.98 33.94
N VAL A 170 1.34 -3.23 33.47
CA VAL A 170 1.48 -1.78 33.31
C VAL A 170 1.70 -1.16 34.69
N GLU A 171 2.75 -0.39 34.87
CA GLU A 171 3.00 0.37 36.10
C GLU A 171 3.08 1.86 35.78
N VAL A 172 2.20 2.64 36.38
CA VAL A 172 2.22 4.11 36.33
C VAL A 172 2.89 4.61 37.61
N THR A 173 3.98 5.35 37.48
CA THR A 173 4.74 5.93 38.61
C THR A 173 4.70 7.45 38.53
N ASP A 174 4.38 8.08 39.65
CA ASP A 174 4.43 9.53 39.85
C ASP A 174 5.04 9.86 41.22
N ARG A 175 5.01 11.13 41.62
CA ARG A 175 5.58 11.58 42.91
C ARG A 175 4.89 10.98 44.13
N ASN A 176 3.65 10.50 43.98
CA ASN A 176 2.84 9.93 45.05
C ASN A 176 3.03 8.41 45.17
N GLY A 177 3.78 7.80 44.25
CA GLY A 177 4.09 6.38 44.26
C GLY A 177 3.72 5.69 42.95
N LYS A 178 3.37 4.41 43.05
CA LYS A 178 3.11 3.55 41.88
C LYS A 178 1.70 2.99 41.89
N ARG A 179 1.14 2.82 40.70
CA ARG A 179 -0.18 2.24 40.44
C ARG A 179 -0.06 1.15 39.39
N ASN A 180 -0.58 -0.03 39.70
CA ASN A 180 -0.60 -1.14 38.75
C ASN A 180 -1.84 -1.06 37.86
N GLY A 181 -1.63 -1.29 36.58
CA GLY A 181 -2.63 -1.34 35.53
C GLY A 181 -2.85 -2.76 35.00
N PRO A 182 -3.45 -2.88 33.80
CA PRO A 182 -3.67 -4.14 33.12
C PRO A 182 -2.40 -4.94 32.82
N VAL A 183 -2.55 -6.24 32.60
CA VAL A 183 -1.46 -7.10 32.14
C VAL A 183 -1.21 -6.82 30.66
N ALA A 184 -0.01 -6.35 30.33
CA ALA A 184 0.38 -5.94 28.99
C ALA A 184 1.86 -6.21 28.71
N MET A 185 2.18 -6.47 27.45
CA MET A 185 3.57 -6.52 26.96
C MET A 185 4.10 -5.13 26.60
N SER A 186 3.20 -4.21 26.25
CA SER A 186 3.54 -2.88 25.72
C SER A 186 2.47 -1.87 26.14
N VAL A 187 2.88 -0.61 26.33
CA VAL A 187 2.02 0.48 26.81
C VAL A 187 2.53 1.83 26.32
N THR A 188 1.63 2.80 26.13
CA THR A 188 1.94 4.21 25.84
C THR A 188 0.92 5.17 26.46
N TRP A 189 1.28 6.45 26.52
CA TRP A 189 0.36 7.54 26.82
C TRP A 189 -0.46 8.00 25.61
N VAL A 190 -1.78 8.08 25.78
CA VAL A 190 -2.67 8.81 24.84
C VAL A 190 -2.76 10.28 25.21
N ASP A 191 -2.94 10.52 26.50
CA ASP A 191 -3.06 11.81 27.16
C ASP A 191 -2.55 11.68 28.60
N SER A 192 -2.67 12.72 29.42
CA SER A 192 -2.16 12.74 30.80
C SER A 192 -2.85 11.76 31.76
N SER A 193 -3.95 11.13 31.35
CA SER A 193 -4.81 10.27 32.18
C SER A 193 -5.14 8.91 31.56
N THR A 194 -4.79 8.73 30.29
CA THR A 194 -5.17 7.55 29.51
C THR A 194 -3.93 6.90 28.91
N VAL A 195 -3.86 5.58 29.05
CA VAL A 195 -2.88 4.76 28.36
C VAL A 195 -3.54 3.77 27.40
N LEU A 196 -2.82 3.40 26.36
CA LEU A 196 -3.14 2.26 25.52
C LEU A 196 -2.14 1.15 25.80
N TYR A 197 -2.61 -0.08 25.82
CA TYR A 197 -1.81 -1.25 26.13
C TYR A 197 -2.12 -2.40 25.18
N ALA A 198 -1.15 -3.29 24.99
CA ALA A 198 -1.32 -4.51 24.22
C ALA A 198 -0.88 -5.74 25.02
N ASP A 199 -1.74 -6.75 25.09
CA ASP A 199 -1.48 -7.98 25.85
C ASP A 199 -0.84 -9.10 25.00
N ARG A 200 -0.56 -10.24 25.65
CA ARG A 200 0.05 -11.43 25.00
C ARG A 200 -0.88 -12.14 24.03
N LEU A 201 -2.18 -11.86 24.07
CA LEU A 201 -3.21 -12.47 23.24
C LEU A 201 -3.58 -11.58 22.05
N GLY A 202 -2.91 -10.44 21.89
CA GLY A 202 -3.16 -9.49 20.81
C GLY A 202 -4.33 -8.54 21.07
N LEU A 203 -4.87 -8.49 22.28
CA LEU A 203 -5.85 -7.47 22.65
C LEU A 203 -5.16 -6.11 22.76
N VAL A 204 -5.70 -5.11 22.07
CA VAL A 204 -5.33 -3.70 22.25
C VAL A 204 -6.45 -3.02 23.03
N GLY A 205 -6.12 -2.51 24.22
CA GLY A 205 -7.07 -1.91 25.16
C GLY A 205 -6.69 -0.49 25.56
N ARG A 206 -7.71 0.33 25.83
CA ARG A 206 -7.61 1.70 26.37
C ARG A 206 -7.98 1.69 27.84
N TRP A 207 -7.07 2.13 28.70
CA TRP A 207 -7.25 2.17 30.15
C TRP A 207 -7.04 3.60 30.67
N GLN A 208 -8.01 4.09 31.45
CA GLN A 208 -7.87 5.32 32.21
C GLN A 208 -7.20 4.99 33.54
N ILE A 209 -6.11 5.69 33.88
CA ILE A 209 -5.23 5.32 35.00
C ILE A 209 -5.91 5.44 36.38
N ASP A 210 -7.02 6.17 36.46
CA ASP A 210 -7.82 6.33 37.69
C ASP A 210 -8.99 5.34 37.76
N LYS A 211 -9.15 4.47 36.75
CA LYS A 211 -10.17 3.42 36.72
C LYS A 211 -9.59 2.05 37.14
N PRO A 212 -10.43 1.16 37.71
CA PRO A 212 -10.07 -0.23 37.93
C PRO A 212 -9.53 -0.91 36.66
N THR A 213 -8.66 -1.90 36.81
CA THR A 213 -7.93 -2.54 35.69
C THR A 213 -8.81 -3.38 34.77
N ASP A 214 -9.98 -3.82 35.25
CA ASP A 214 -11.03 -4.51 34.49
C ASP A 214 -11.92 -3.54 33.69
N GLN A 215 -11.86 -2.24 33.99
CA GLN A 215 -12.58 -1.19 33.27
C GLN A 215 -11.70 -0.60 32.16
N PHE A 216 -11.69 -1.27 31.01
CA PHE A 216 -11.00 -0.81 29.81
C PHE A 216 -11.94 -0.81 28.60
N THR A 217 -11.62 0.01 27.60
CA THR A 217 -12.29 -0.02 26.30
C THR A 217 -11.45 -0.84 25.34
N LYS A 218 -12.03 -1.90 24.75
CA LYS A 218 -11.37 -2.65 23.68
C LYS A 218 -11.25 -1.76 22.43
N VAL A 219 -10.05 -1.65 21.89
CA VAL A 219 -9.76 -0.90 20.66
C VAL A 219 -9.66 -1.84 19.47
N GLU A 220 -8.91 -2.93 19.60
CA GLU A 220 -8.70 -3.88 18.50
C GLU A 220 -8.37 -5.29 19.03
N GLN A 221 -8.61 -6.30 18.20
CA GLN A 221 -8.13 -7.67 18.40
C GLN A 221 -7.20 -8.07 17.25
N LEU A 222 -5.91 -8.17 17.53
CA LEU A 222 -4.93 -8.63 16.55
C LEU A 222 -5.05 -10.14 16.36
N SER A 223 -5.13 -10.58 15.11
CA SER A 223 -5.21 -12.00 14.73
C SER A 223 -4.10 -12.36 13.74
N PRO A 224 -3.46 -13.54 13.85
CA PRO A 224 -3.64 -14.54 14.92
C PRO A 224 -2.95 -14.12 16.26
N PRO A 225 -3.37 -14.70 17.41
CA PRO A 225 -2.70 -14.47 18.69
C PRO A 225 -1.28 -15.09 18.66
N HIS A 226 -0.24 -14.26 18.63
CA HIS A 226 1.14 -14.74 18.52
C HIS A 226 1.83 -14.93 19.88
N ARG A 227 2.67 -15.96 19.96
CA ARG A 227 3.35 -16.37 21.20
C ARG A 227 4.70 -15.68 21.47
N ILE A 228 5.26 -14.90 20.54
CA ILE A 228 6.61 -14.32 20.68
C ILE A 228 6.69 -12.90 20.08
N GLY A 229 6.97 -11.88 20.91
CA GLY A 229 7.72 -10.69 20.49
C GLY A 229 6.97 -9.48 19.91
N PHE A 230 5.81 -9.08 20.44
CA PHE A 230 5.18 -7.80 20.08
C PHE A 230 5.90 -6.59 20.71
N ARG A 231 6.19 -5.56 19.91
CA ARG A 231 6.40 -4.19 20.42
C ARG A 231 5.42 -3.28 19.72
N VAL A 232 4.42 -2.78 20.44
CA VAL A 232 3.64 -1.67 19.94
C VAL A 232 4.46 -0.41 20.17
N THR A 233 4.80 0.30 19.10
CA THR A 233 5.49 1.59 19.17
C THR A 233 4.49 2.64 18.74
N PHE A 234 3.98 3.39 19.71
CA PHE A 234 2.91 4.35 19.48
C PHE A 234 3.50 5.72 19.15
N HIS A 235 2.96 6.38 18.14
CA HIS A 235 3.39 7.72 17.74
C HIS A 235 2.18 8.64 17.59
N ARG A 236 2.28 9.81 18.22
CA ARG A 236 1.20 10.79 18.40
C ARG A 236 1.16 11.74 17.19
N ALA A 237 0.83 11.22 16.02
CA ALA A 237 0.58 12.01 14.82
C ALA A 237 -0.83 12.65 14.93
N GLY A 238 -0.93 13.67 15.78
CA GLY A 238 -2.08 14.53 16.14
C GLY A 238 -3.50 14.15 15.71
N LYS A 239 -3.90 12.91 16.04
CA LYS A 239 -5.23 12.25 16.01
C LYS A 239 -5.17 10.80 15.49
N ARG A 240 -3.99 10.33 15.06
CA ARG A 240 -3.75 8.95 14.60
C ARG A 240 -2.61 8.31 15.39
N MET A 241 -2.61 6.98 15.45
CA MET A 241 -1.53 6.18 16.02
C MET A 241 -1.05 5.10 15.06
N LEU A 242 0.24 4.84 15.08
CA LEU A 242 0.83 3.70 14.39
C LEU A 242 0.96 2.49 15.34
N LEU A 243 0.48 1.33 14.91
CA LEU A 243 0.70 0.01 15.49
C LEU A 243 1.66 -0.76 14.59
N VAL A 244 2.90 -0.94 15.04
CA VAL A 244 3.91 -1.64 14.23
C VAL A 244 4.20 -3.02 14.79
N ARG A 245 3.88 -4.05 14.00
CA ARG A 245 4.29 -5.42 14.28
C ARG A 245 5.75 -5.62 13.91
N ASN A 246 6.48 -6.47 14.64
CA ASN A 246 7.87 -6.83 14.30
C ASN A 246 7.96 -7.86 13.15
N ASP A 247 6.90 -8.65 12.95
CA ASP A 247 6.85 -9.84 12.08
C ASP A 247 5.73 -9.76 11.04
N GLY A 248 5.21 -8.57 10.78
CA GLY A 248 4.03 -8.41 9.94
C GLY A 248 3.89 -6.99 9.41
N PRO A 249 2.71 -6.64 8.89
CA PRO A 249 2.44 -5.31 8.38
C PRO A 249 2.52 -4.22 9.47
N ILE A 250 2.87 -3.01 9.05
CA ILE A 250 2.56 -1.79 9.82
C ILE A 250 1.06 -1.57 9.70
N THR A 251 0.35 -1.52 10.82
CA THR A 251 -1.05 -1.13 10.87
C THR A 251 -1.14 0.27 11.46
N VAL A 252 -1.86 1.19 10.83
CA VAL A 252 -2.13 2.52 11.42
C VAL A 252 -3.58 2.54 11.85
N LEU A 253 -3.82 2.98 13.08
CA LEU A 253 -5.13 3.06 13.71
C LEU A 253 -5.45 4.52 14.02
N ALA A 254 -6.71 4.93 13.82
CA ALA A 254 -7.15 6.22 14.31
C ALA A 254 -7.43 6.17 15.83
N LEU A 255 -7.17 7.27 16.53
CA LEU A 255 -7.40 7.38 17.98
C LEU A 255 -8.90 7.43 18.37
N ASP A 256 -9.77 7.63 17.38
CA ASP A 256 -11.22 7.72 17.55
C ASP A 256 -11.91 6.34 17.64
N GLY A 257 -11.15 5.24 17.58
CA GLY A 257 -11.70 3.89 17.59
C GLY A 257 -12.23 3.43 16.23
N SER A 258 -12.04 4.19 15.15
CA SER A 258 -12.25 3.67 13.81
C SER A 258 -11.15 2.64 13.49
N SER A 259 -11.55 1.37 13.51
CA SER A 259 -10.72 0.18 13.25
C SER A 259 -10.37 0.03 11.77
N GLN A 260 -10.19 1.13 11.03
CA GLN A 260 -9.84 1.11 9.62
C GLN A 260 -8.31 1.09 9.53
N PRO A 261 -7.68 -0.05 9.19
CA PRO A 261 -6.23 -0.11 9.01
C PRO A 261 -5.83 0.80 7.83
N VAL A 262 -4.99 1.81 8.07
CA VAL A 262 -4.55 2.74 7.01
C VAL A 262 -3.40 2.17 6.17
N MET A 263 -2.81 1.03 6.55
CA MET A 263 -1.75 0.41 5.74
C MET A 263 -1.52 -1.06 6.11
N THR A 264 -1.02 -1.83 5.14
CA THR A 264 -0.45 -3.17 5.34
C THR A 264 0.82 -3.31 4.50
N SER A 265 2.00 -2.91 5.00
CA SER A 265 3.28 -3.12 4.30
C SER A 265 4.16 -4.15 5.01
N ARG A 266 4.52 -5.26 4.33
CA ARG A 266 5.50 -6.22 4.84
C ARG A 266 6.90 -5.64 4.68
N LEU A 267 7.42 -5.02 5.74
CA LEU A 267 8.83 -4.64 5.84
C LEU A 267 9.70 -5.86 6.21
N PRO A 268 11.01 -5.85 5.89
CA PRO A 268 11.93 -6.92 6.29
C PRO A 268 11.81 -7.23 7.79
N ASN A 269 11.95 -8.51 8.14
CA ASN A 269 11.98 -8.93 9.53
C ASN A 269 13.20 -8.32 10.22
N GLY A 270 12.98 -7.66 11.35
CA GLY A 270 14.06 -6.98 12.06
C GLY A 270 13.54 -5.95 13.07
N ARG A 271 14.44 -5.37 13.85
CA ARG A 271 14.09 -4.27 14.77
C ARG A 271 13.73 -3.04 13.94
N ARG A 272 12.47 -2.61 14.06
CA ARG A 272 11.94 -1.44 13.35
C ARG A 272 12.00 -0.20 14.23
N MET A 273 12.29 0.96 13.62
CA MET A 273 12.22 2.26 14.28
C MET A 273 11.37 3.20 13.43
N ILE A 274 10.63 4.09 14.07
CA ILE A 274 9.70 4.99 13.40
C ILE A 274 10.09 6.42 13.77
N ALA A 275 10.12 7.29 12.77
CA ALA A 275 10.18 8.72 12.94
C ALA A 275 8.88 9.30 12.37
N ALA A 276 7.98 9.70 13.24
CA ALA A 276 6.69 10.28 12.89
C ALA A 276 6.44 11.53 13.73
N GLY A 277 5.82 12.53 13.11
CA GLY A 277 5.37 13.77 13.73
C GLY A 277 3.91 14.04 13.44
N ASP A 278 3.46 15.26 13.67
CA ASP A 278 2.10 15.74 13.40
C ASP A 278 1.92 16.13 11.93
N VAL A 279 2.24 15.18 11.05
CA VAL A 279 2.31 15.33 9.59
C VAL A 279 1.62 14.15 8.90
N PRO A 280 1.17 14.31 7.64
CA PRO A 280 0.46 13.26 6.90
C PRO A 280 1.33 12.08 6.46
N PHE A 281 2.54 11.90 6.99
CA PHE A 281 3.45 10.81 6.66
C PHE A 281 4.33 10.41 7.85
N ALA A 282 4.92 9.22 7.81
CA ALA A 282 5.92 8.73 8.76
C ALA A 282 7.11 8.12 8.01
N PHE A 283 8.27 8.06 8.65
CA PHE A 283 9.38 7.25 8.17
C PHE A 283 9.50 5.99 9.01
N VAL A 284 9.60 4.86 8.34
CA VAL A 284 9.78 3.57 9.00
C VAL A 284 11.09 2.97 8.54
N ALA A 285 11.94 2.67 9.50
CA ALA A 285 13.30 2.30 9.24
C ALA A 285 13.63 0.92 9.78
N VAL A 286 14.32 0.13 8.97
CA VAL A 286 14.64 -1.28 9.22
C VAL A 286 16.11 -1.48 8.88
N ILE A 287 16.87 -1.92 9.89
CA ILE A 287 18.32 -2.16 9.82
C ILE A 287 19.07 -0.90 9.39
N ASP A 288 19.23 -0.65 8.09
CA ASP A 288 20.03 0.43 7.49
C ASP A 288 19.27 1.27 6.46
N ARG A 289 17.97 1.01 6.29
CA ARG A 289 17.11 1.69 5.31
C ARG A 289 15.90 2.33 5.96
N ALA A 290 15.42 3.43 5.38
CA ALA A 290 14.17 4.09 5.76
C ALA A 290 13.19 4.19 4.59
N VAL A 291 11.90 3.96 4.85
CA VAL A 291 10.81 4.11 3.89
C VAL A 291 9.90 5.22 4.36
N MET A 292 9.59 6.16 3.47
CA MET A 292 8.55 7.16 3.73
C MET A 292 7.19 6.54 3.47
N VAL A 293 6.29 6.69 4.42
CA VAL A 293 4.96 6.11 4.45
C VAL A 293 3.96 7.25 4.52
N ASP A 294 3.14 7.41 3.48
CA ASP A 294 2.03 8.37 3.51
C ASP A 294 0.91 7.83 4.42
N LEU A 295 0.59 8.56 5.48
CA LEU A 295 -0.45 8.22 6.47
C LEU A 295 -1.85 8.68 6.06
N THR A 296 -1.99 9.39 4.93
CA THR A 296 -3.26 9.78 4.33
C THR A 296 -3.72 8.84 3.23
N ARG A 297 -2.79 8.05 2.67
CA ARG A 297 -3.08 7.10 1.59
C ARG A 297 -3.15 5.68 2.13
N SER A 298 -4.28 5.03 1.92
CA SER A 298 -4.38 3.60 2.16
C SER A 298 -3.57 2.84 1.12
N SER A 299 -2.56 2.07 1.52
CA SER A 299 -1.95 1.04 0.66
C SER A 299 -2.25 -0.33 1.25
N TYR A 300 -3.00 -1.11 0.47
CA TYR A 300 -3.48 -2.42 0.88
C TYR A 300 -2.60 -3.49 0.23
N ALA A 301 -2.00 -4.36 1.04
CA ALA A 301 -1.50 -5.64 0.55
C ALA A 301 -2.52 -6.71 0.93
N ILE A 302 -3.01 -7.46 -0.07
CA ILE A 302 -3.88 -8.61 0.18
C ILE A 302 -2.98 -9.79 0.56
N ASP A 303 -2.88 -10.09 1.86
CA ASP A 303 -2.13 -11.23 2.39
C ASP A 303 -3.08 -12.44 2.50
N HIS A 304 -2.87 -13.45 1.66
CA HIS A 304 -3.61 -14.71 1.73
C HIS A 304 -2.62 -15.86 1.94
N ASP A 305 -2.89 -16.71 2.93
CA ASP A 305 -2.10 -17.92 3.25
C ASP A 305 -2.05 -18.95 2.09
N ARG A 306 -2.86 -18.74 1.05
CA ARG A 306 -2.94 -19.60 -0.14
C ARG A 306 -1.96 -19.10 -1.20
N GLN A 307 -1.06 -19.98 -1.66
CA GLN A 307 -0.26 -19.74 -2.85
C GLN A 307 -1.18 -19.52 -4.05
N LEU A 308 -1.30 -18.28 -4.50
CA LEU A 308 -1.89 -17.94 -5.78
C LEU A 308 -0.84 -18.22 -6.85
N GLY A 309 -1.17 -19.08 -7.82
CA GLY A 309 -0.41 -19.11 -9.07
C GLY A 309 -0.55 -17.77 -9.80
N PRO A 310 0.28 -17.50 -10.83
CA PRO A 310 0.28 -16.24 -11.55
C PRO A 310 -1.13 -15.72 -11.87
N VAL A 311 -1.39 -14.44 -11.56
CA VAL A 311 -2.69 -13.80 -11.77
C VAL A 311 -2.66 -13.04 -13.09
N ASP A 312 -3.42 -13.55 -14.05
CA ASP A 312 -3.42 -13.07 -15.44
C ASP A 312 -4.60 -12.13 -15.75
N GLY A 313 -5.65 -12.16 -14.93
CA GLY A 313 -6.81 -11.28 -15.05
C GLY A 313 -7.29 -10.80 -13.68
N MET A 314 -7.67 -9.52 -13.61
CA MET A 314 -8.19 -8.89 -12.40
C MET A 314 -9.37 -8.00 -12.73
N ALA A 315 -10.32 -7.90 -11.79
CA ALA A 315 -11.45 -6.98 -11.89
C ALA A 315 -11.94 -6.56 -10.50
N PHE A 316 -12.05 -5.25 -10.27
CA PHE A 316 -12.71 -4.73 -9.08
C PHE A 316 -14.23 -4.93 -9.17
N SER A 317 -14.85 -5.20 -8.02
CA SER A 317 -16.30 -5.14 -7.91
C SER A 317 -16.80 -3.70 -8.14
N PRO A 318 -18.02 -3.49 -8.65
CA PRO A 318 -18.54 -2.15 -8.96
C PRO A 318 -18.60 -1.23 -7.74
N ASP A 319 -18.80 -1.79 -6.55
CA ASP A 319 -18.78 -1.07 -5.28
C ASP A 319 -17.37 -0.77 -4.76
N GLY A 320 -16.33 -1.23 -5.45
CA GLY A 320 -14.91 -1.05 -5.10
C GLY A 320 -14.47 -1.82 -3.85
N ARG A 321 -15.28 -2.74 -3.31
CA ARG A 321 -14.98 -3.42 -2.03
C ARG A 321 -14.25 -4.74 -2.18
N SER A 322 -14.23 -5.31 -3.37
CA SER A 322 -13.62 -6.61 -3.65
C SER A 322 -12.82 -6.60 -4.93
N LEU A 323 -11.80 -7.47 -5.00
CA LEU A 323 -11.02 -7.76 -6.18
C LEU A 323 -11.22 -9.22 -6.56
N ALA A 324 -11.68 -9.44 -7.79
CA ALA A 324 -11.71 -10.77 -8.39
C ALA A 324 -10.42 -11.00 -9.20
N MET A 325 -9.83 -12.18 -9.04
CA MET A 325 -8.51 -12.53 -9.54
C MET A 325 -8.59 -13.89 -10.22
N LEU A 326 -8.15 -13.96 -11.47
CA LEU A 326 -8.05 -15.20 -12.22
C LEU A 326 -6.66 -15.78 -12.06
N SER A 327 -6.55 -16.86 -11.27
CA SER A 327 -5.29 -17.57 -11.06
C SER A 327 -5.12 -18.68 -12.11
N SER A 328 -3.87 -19.00 -12.45
CA SER A 328 -3.50 -20.10 -13.36
C SER A 328 -4.07 -21.49 -13.02
N HIS A 329 -4.76 -21.65 -11.90
CA HIS A 329 -5.26 -22.93 -11.36
C HIS A 329 -6.75 -23.24 -11.63
N ARG A 330 -7.40 -22.58 -12.62
CA ARG A 330 -8.83 -22.79 -12.97
C ARG A 330 -9.84 -22.25 -11.94
N ASP A 331 -9.39 -21.44 -10.99
CA ASP A 331 -10.25 -20.84 -9.98
C ASP A 331 -10.27 -19.30 -10.16
N ILE A 332 -11.45 -18.71 -10.01
CA ILE A 332 -11.58 -17.26 -9.77
C ILE A 332 -11.62 -17.05 -8.27
N ILE A 333 -10.77 -16.18 -7.75
CA ILE A 333 -10.71 -15.86 -6.33
C ILE A 333 -11.23 -14.45 -6.15
N ILE A 334 -12.20 -14.29 -5.25
CA ILE A 334 -12.80 -13.01 -4.90
C ILE A 334 -12.37 -12.69 -3.49
N ALA A 335 -11.57 -11.64 -3.35
CA ALA A 335 -11.05 -11.18 -2.08
C ALA A 335 -11.65 -9.81 -1.75
N PRO A 336 -12.24 -9.61 -0.56
CA PRO A 336 -12.56 -8.28 -0.08
C PRO A 336 -11.27 -7.49 0.15
N LEU A 337 -11.27 -6.18 -0.13
CA LEU A 337 -10.13 -5.31 0.15
C LEU A 337 -9.89 -5.13 1.66
N THR A 338 -10.92 -5.41 2.47
CA THR A 338 -10.89 -5.38 3.92
C THR A 338 -11.24 -6.74 4.50
N GLY A 339 -10.41 -7.26 5.42
CA GLY A 339 -10.61 -8.57 6.05
C GLY A 339 -9.77 -9.69 5.41
N SER A 340 -9.87 -10.90 5.96
CA SER A 340 -8.99 -12.03 5.59
C SER A 340 -9.71 -13.17 4.86
N SER A 341 -11.03 -13.13 4.77
CA SER A 341 -11.83 -14.19 4.15
C SER A 341 -11.99 -13.97 2.65
N TYR A 342 -11.58 -14.93 1.82
CA TYR A 342 -11.80 -14.91 0.37
C TYR A 342 -12.79 -16.00 -0.05
N ARG A 343 -13.40 -15.81 -1.22
CA ARG A 343 -14.25 -16.82 -1.88
C ARG A 343 -13.52 -17.39 -3.10
N THR A 344 -13.67 -18.69 -3.33
CA THR A 344 -13.18 -19.35 -4.54
C THR A 344 -14.37 -19.80 -5.38
N LEU A 345 -14.39 -19.42 -6.65
CA LEU A 345 -15.28 -19.95 -7.66
C LEU A 345 -14.48 -20.94 -8.51
N SER A 346 -14.76 -22.23 -8.34
CA SER A 346 -14.12 -23.25 -9.16
C SER A 346 -14.74 -23.28 -10.54
N THR A 347 -13.93 -22.95 -11.55
CA THR A 347 -14.36 -23.01 -12.94
C THR A 347 -14.06 -24.41 -13.48
N THR A 348 -15.03 -25.03 -14.15
CA THR A 348 -14.84 -26.37 -14.73
C THR A 348 -14.00 -26.36 -16.01
N HIS A 349 -13.53 -25.19 -16.46
CA HIS A 349 -12.82 -24.99 -17.73
C HIS A 349 -11.68 -23.98 -17.55
N PHE A 350 -10.65 -24.05 -18.40
CA PHE A 350 -9.61 -23.02 -18.44
C PHE A 350 -10.19 -21.71 -18.99
N VAL A 351 -10.21 -20.67 -18.16
CA VAL A 351 -10.54 -19.31 -18.55
C VAL A 351 -9.23 -18.59 -18.88
N HIS A 352 -9.12 -18.01 -20.07
CA HIS A 352 -7.97 -17.22 -20.50
C HIS A 352 -8.47 -15.88 -21.07
N GLY A 353 -8.37 -14.80 -20.31
CA GLY A 353 -8.73 -13.46 -20.80
C GLY A 353 -9.10 -12.47 -19.70
N PRO A 354 -9.49 -11.25 -20.08
CA PRO A 354 -9.89 -10.22 -19.12
C PRO A 354 -11.11 -10.67 -18.32
N LEU A 355 -11.03 -10.49 -17.02
CA LEU A 355 -12.14 -10.61 -16.10
C LEU A 355 -12.84 -9.25 -16.03
N THR A 356 -14.17 -9.22 -15.96
CA THR A 356 -14.91 -7.98 -15.73
C THR A 356 -16.10 -8.23 -14.82
N TRP A 357 -16.46 -7.24 -14.01
CA TRP A 357 -17.68 -7.24 -13.21
C TRP A 357 -18.77 -6.45 -13.93
N ALA A 358 -20.01 -6.93 -13.91
CA ALA A 358 -21.15 -6.06 -14.20
C ALA A 358 -21.62 -5.31 -12.94
N PRO A 359 -22.32 -4.17 -13.11
CA PRO A 359 -22.95 -3.39 -12.05
C PRO A 359 -23.88 -4.17 -11.13
N ASP A 360 -24.51 -5.25 -11.62
CA ASP A 360 -25.40 -6.12 -10.82
C ASP A 360 -24.64 -7.09 -9.89
N GLY A 361 -23.31 -7.07 -9.93
CA GLY A 361 -22.47 -7.91 -9.09
C GLY A 361 -22.08 -9.25 -9.71
N THR A 362 -22.47 -9.52 -10.96
CA THR A 362 -22.08 -10.74 -11.67
C THR A 362 -20.70 -10.62 -12.31
N LEU A 363 -19.99 -11.74 -12.42
CA LEU A 363 -18.63 -11.82 -12.97
C LEU A 363 -18.66 -12.42 -14.37
N PHE A 364 -17.86 -11.85 -15.26
CA PHE A 364 -17.73 -12.28 -16.65
C PHE A 364 -16.28 -12.46 -17.02
N ALA A 365 -16.02 -13.40 -17.90
CA ALA A 365 -14.75 -13.51 -18.60
C ALA A 365 -15.01 -13.75 -20.08
N ALA A 366 -14.20 -13.10 -20.92
CA ALA A 366 -14.11 -13.42 -22.33
C ALA A 366 -12.84 -14.25 -22.53
N GLY A 367 -12.95 -15.57 -22.68
CA GLY A 367 -11.76 -16.42 -22.73
C GLY A 367 -11.99 -17.92 -22.81
N GLY A 368 -11.64 -18.54 -23.94
CA GLY A 368 -11.90 -19.95 -24.25
C GLY A 368 -13.03 -20.09 -25.28
N PRO A 369 -14.04 -20.96 -25.10
CA PRO A 369 -15.14 -21.15 -26.05
C PRO A 369 -16.22 -20.04 -25.97
N GLY A 370 -15.81 -18.78 -25.75
CA GLY A 370 -16.64 -17.56 -25.69
C GLY A 370 -16.97 -17.03 -24.27
N HIS A 371 -18.11 -16.36 -24.13
CA HIS A 371 -18.58 -15.70 -22.91
C HIS A 371 -19.08 -16.68 -21.87
N VAL A 372 -18.64 -16.52 -20.62
CA VAL A 372 -19.23 -17.19 -19.47
C VAL A 372 -19.62 -16.16 -18.41
N ARG A 373 -20.86 -16.25 -17.94
CA ARG A 373 -21.42 -15.45 -16.84
C ARG A 373 -21.51 -16.30 -15.58
N TRP A 374 -20.89 -15.86 -14.49
CA TRP A 374 -20.97 -16.49 -13.18
C TRP A 374 -21.76 -15.63 -12.19
N ASN A 375 -22.62 -16.30 -11.44
CA ASN A 375 -23.11 -15.78 -10.17
C ASN A 375 -22.03 -15.90 -9.09
N LEU A 376 -22.12 -15.06 -8.07
CA LEU A 376 -21.16 -15.09 -6.95
C LEU A 376 -21.26 -16.38 -6.13
N ASP A 377 -22.34 -17.16 -6.24
CA ASP A 377 -22.47 -18.50 -5.65
C ASP A 377 -21.73 -19.60 -6.44
N GLY A 378 -21.12 -19.26 -7.57
CA GLY A 378 -20.37 -20.17 -8.44
C GLY A 378 -21.22 -20.86 -9.51
N THR A 379 -22.52 -20.60 -9.57
CA THR A 379 -23.39 -21.11 -10.63
C THR A 379 -23.13 -20.38 -11.95
N VAL A 380 -23.14 -21.13 -13.06
CA VAL A 380 -23.05 -20.56 -14.42
C VAL A 380 -24.45 -20.20 -14.86
N GLU A 381 -24.68 -18.90 -15.12
CA GLU A 381 -25.99 -18.39 -15.49
C GLU A 381 -26.21 -18.45 -17.02
N ALA A 382 -25.19 -18.14 -17.81
CA ALA A 382 -25.28 -18.12 -19.26
C ALA A 382 -23.93 -18.34 -19.96
N ARG A 383 -23.96 -18.93 -21.15
CA ARG A 383 -22.82 -19.09 -22.05
C ARG A 383 -23.16 -18.62 -23.45
N ASN A 384 -22.33 -17.76 -24.04
CA ASN A 384 -22.46 -17.35 -25.44
C ASN A 384 -21.11 -17.46 -26.15
N GLU A 385 -20.99 -18.50 -26.99
CA GLU A 385 -19.72 -18.82 -27.63
C GLU A 385 -19.28 -17.80 -28.71
N ARG A 386 -20.21 -16.95 -29.15
CA ARG A 386 -20.00 -15.98 -30.24
C ARG A 386 -19.84 -14.54 -29.77
N ALA A 387 -19.92 -14.30 -28.46
CA ALA A 387 -19.80 -12.95 -27.94
C ALA A 387 -18.33 -12.49 -27.94
N LEU A 388 -18.12 -11.25 -28.35
CA LEU A 388 -16.81 -10.60 -28.50
C LEU A 388 -16.53 -9.58 -27.37
N GLY A 389 -17.53 -9.31 -26.53
CA GLY A 389 -17.53 -8.36 -25.43
C GLY A 389 -18.94 -8.22 -24.85
N PHE A 390 -19.12 -7.35 -23.87
CA PHE A 390 -20.42 -7.13 -23.19
C PHE A 390 -20.67 -5.64 -22.98
N THR A 391 -21.96 -5.27 -22.89
CA THR A 391 -22.38 -3.95 -22.42
C THR A 391 -22.13 -3.79 -20.92
N SER A 392 -22.25 -2.56 -20.41
CA SER A 392 -22.25 -2.31 -18.97
C SER A 392 -23.34 -3.08 -18.23
N THR A 393 -24.41 -3.51 -18.89
CA THR A 393 -25.48 -4.35 -18.30
C THR A 393 -25.28 -5.86 -18.52
N GLY A 394 -24.13 -6.29 -19.06
CA GLY A 394 -23.81 -7.69 -19.31
C GLY A 394 -24.41 -8.27 -20.60
N ALA A 395 -25.02 -7.46 -21.46
CA ALA A 395 -25.59 -7.94 -22.72
C ALA A 395 -24.47 -8.25 -23.73
N PRO A 396 -24.52 -9.39 -24.46
CA PRO A 396 -23.46 -9.79 -25.37
C PRO A 396 -23.34 -8.87 -26.59
N VAL A 397 -22.11 -8.51 -26.92
CA VAL A 397 -21.76 -7.94 -28.23
C VAL A 397 -21.40 -9.09 -29.15
N THR A 398 -22.05 -9.19 -30.30
CA THR A 398 -21.80 -10.28 -31.27
C THR A 398 -21.41 -9.72 -32.64
N LEU A 399 -20.78 -10.56 -33.48
CA LEU A 399 -20.52 -10.23 -34.88
C LEU A 399 -21.50 -10.98 -35.78
N SER A 400 -22.29 -10.23 -36.54
CA SER A 400 -23.21 -10.77 -37.52
C SER A 400 -22.48 -11.30 -38.75
N ARG A 401 -23.16 -12.13 -39.56
CA ARG A 401 -22.59 -12.70 -40.80
C ARG A 401 -22.24 -11.63 -41.85
N ASP A 402 -22.93 -10.50 -41.84
CA ASP A 402 -22.70 -9.35 -42.71
C ASP A 402 -21.66 -8.35 -42.15
N SER A 403 -20.85 -8.78 -41.17
CA SER A 403 -19.76 -7.99 -40.59
C SER A 403 -20.23 -6.74 -39.82
N ARG A 404 -21.28 -6.87 -39.02
CA ARG A 404 -21.74 -5.81 -38.11
C ARG A 404 -21.58 -6.25 -36.67
N LEU A 405 -21.06 -5.36 -35.82
CA LEU A 405 -21.17 -5.55 -34.39
C LEU A 405 -22.58 -5.27 -33.94
N VAL A 406 -23.20 -6.20 -33.24
CA VAL A 406 -24.58 -6.13 -32.77
C VAL A 406 -24.59 -6.06 -31.26
N ILE A 407 -25.34 -5.10 -30.71
CA ILE A 407 -25.58 -4.95 -29.28
C ILE A 407 -27.09 -4.82 -29.02
N GLU A 408 -27.54 -5.31 -27.88
CA GLU A 408 -28.90 -5.08 -27.38
C GLU A 408 -28.85 -4.08 -26.22
N ARG A 409 -29.67 -3.02 -26.29
CA ARG A 409 -29.77 -2.02 -25.24
C ARG A 409 -31.23 -1.65 -24.99
N GLY A 410 -31.77 -2.00 -23.82
CA GLY A 410 -33.16 -1.73 -23.48
C GLY A 410 -34.16 -2.34 -24.47
N HIS A 411 -33.93 -3.59 -24.88
CA HIS A 411 -34.71 -4.32 -25.90
C HIS A 411 -34.67 -3.72 -27.32
N VAL A 412 -33.74 -2.81 -27.59
CA VAL A 412 -33.48 -2.29 -28.94
C VAL A 412 -32.15 -2.83 -29.44
N GLU A 413 -32.18 -3.49 -30.60
CA GLU A 413 -30.97 -3.92 -31.29
C GLU A 413 -30.33 -2.73 -32.03
N GLN A 414 -29.04 -2.52 -31.81
CA GLN A 414 -28.22 -1.59 -32.58
C GLN A 414 -27.09 -2.36 -33.28
N SER A 415 -26.78 -1.98 -34.52
CA SER A 415 -25.72 -2.63 -35.28
C SER A 415 -24.76 -1.64 -35.96
N PHE A 416 -23.47 -1.93 -35.86
CA PHE A 416 -22.38 -1.07 -36.32
C PHE A 416 -21.58 -1.78 -37.42
N PRO A 417 -21.55 -1.27 -38.66
CA PRO A 417 -20.81 -1.86 -39.77
C PRO A 417 -19.31 -1.85 -39.52
N ILE A 418 -18.66 -2.98 -39.78
CA ILE A 418 -17.21 -3.13 -39.77
C ILE A 418 -16.79 -3.78 -41.09
N ASP A 419 -15.67 -3.35 -41.68
CA ASP A 419 -15.18 -4.04 -42.87
C ASP A 419 -14.59 -5.42 -42.54
N ARG A 420 -14.63 -6.35 -43.51
CA ARG A 420 -14.13 -7.72 -43.31
C ARG A 420 -12.64 -7.79 -42.95
N ALA A 421 -11.85 -6.79 -43.35
CA ALA A 421 -10.41 -6.75 -43.09
C ALA A 421 -10.07 -6.26 -41.68
N PHE A 422 -11.04 -5.73 -40.94
CA PHE A 422 -10.84 -5.19 -39.60
C PHE A 422 -10.34 -6.23 -38.60
N GLY A 423 -10.89 -7.45 -38.67
CA GLY A 423 -10.55 -8.56 -37.76
C GLY A 423 -10.71 -8.18 -36.28
N VAL A 424 -11.94 -8.22 -35.77
CA VAL A 424 -12.23 -7.80 -34.38
C VAL A 424 -11.46 -8.65 -33.38
N MET A 425 -10.63 -8.00 -32.55
CA MET A 425 -9.83 -8.65 -31.50
C MET A 425 -10.41 -8.41 -30.11
N HIS A 426 -10.99 -7.24 -29.86
CA HIS A 426 -11.60 -6.91 -28.59
C HIS A 426 -12.70 -5.86 -28.77
N VAL A 427 -13.76 -5.93 -27.98
CA VAL A 427 -14.80 -4.90 -27.93
C VAL A 427 -15.07 -4.49 -26.50
N ALA A 428 -15.08 -3.18 -26.24
CA ALA A 428 -15.51 -2.60 -24.98
C ALA A 428 -16.69 -1.66 -25.23
N VAL A 429 -17.68 -1.70 -24.35
CA VAL A 429 -18.87 -0.85 -24.45
C VAL A 429 -19.04 -0.05 -23.17
N THR A 430 -19.17 1.26 -23.33
CA THR A 430 -19.52 2.21 -22.28
C THR A 430 -20.98 2.63 -22.47
N ASP A 431 -21.51 3.47 -21.58
CA ASP A 431 -22.89 3.97 -21.73
C ASP A 431 -23.09 4.86 -22.98
N ARG A 432 -21.99 5.40 -23.52
CA ARG A 432 -21.99 6.34 -24.66
C ARG A 432 -21.34 5.81 -25.92
N TYR A 433 -20.37 4.91 -25.80
CA TYR A 433 -19.52 4.50 -26.91
C TYR A 433 -19.31 2.99 -26.94
N LEU A 434 -19.30 2.44 -28.15
CA LEU A 434 -18.74 1.13 -28.46
C LEU A 434 -17.33 1.34 -29.03
N VAL A 435 -16.35 0.62 -28.50
CA VAL A 435 -14.95 0.68 -28.92
C VAL A 435 -14.55 -0.69 -29.42
N ALA A 436 -14.29 -0.78 -30.72
CA ALA A 436 -13.83 -1.99 -31.37
C ALA A 436 -12.33 -1.88 -31.64
N ARG A 437 -11.54 -2.82 -31.15
CA ARG A 437 -10.13 -3.00 -31.52
C ARG A 437 -10.04 -4.07 -32.58
N GLY A 438 -9.56 -3.71 -33.77
CA GLY A 438 -9.24 -4.64 -34.84
C GLY A 438 -7.78 -5.07 -34.81
N ILE A 439 -7.35 -5.77 -35.85
CA ILE A 439 -5.95 -6.16 -36.06
C ILE A 439 -5.07 -4.91 -36.26
N LYS A 440 -5.55 -3.94 -37.05
CA LYS A 440 -4.72 -2.81 -37.52
C LYS A 440 -5.08 -1.46 -36.92
N ARG A 441 -6.29 -1.30 -36.40
CA ARG A 441 -6.83 0.00 -35.98
C ARG A 441 -7.90 -0.16 -34.92
N VAL A 442 -8.25 0.95 -34.29
CA VAL A 442 -9.38 1.07 -33.36
C VAL A 442 -10.46 1.94 -33.98
N GLU A 443 -11.71 1.54 -33.81
CA GLU A 443 -12.90 2.29 -34.21
C GLU A 443 -13.79 2.52 -33.00
N VAL A 444 -14.24 3.76 -32.82
CA VAL A 444 -15.16 4.17 -31.75
C VAL A 444 -16.47 4.62 -32.39
N TYR A 445 -17.58 4.07 -31.92
CA TYR A 445 -18.93 4.36 -32.38
C TYR A 445 -19.72 5.01 -31.26
N ALA A 446 -20.40 6.12 -31.55
CA ALA A 446 -21.32 6.73 -30.59
C ALA A 446 -22.64 5.97 -30.59
N LEU A 447 -23.08 5.51 -29.41
CA LEU A 447 -24.32 4.73 -29.26
C LEU A 447 -25.60 5.56 -29.46
N SER A 448 -25.48 6.89 -29.37
CA SER A 448 -26.56 7.84 -29.66
C SER A 448 -26.67 8.19 -31.14
N SER A 449 -25.69 7.82 -31.96
CA SER A 449 -25.67 8.20 -33.38
C SER A 449 -26.64 7.33 -34.18
N ALA A 450 -27.49 7.98 -34.99
CA ALA A 450 -28.30 7.28 -36.00
C ALA A 450 -27.42 6.77 -37.16
N ASP A 451 -26.38 7.53 -37.49
CA ASP A 451 -25.40 7.14 -38.49
C ASP A 451 -24.38 6.19 -37.82
N ALA A 452 -24.47 4.90 -38.13
CA ALA A 452 -23.60 3.86 -37.57
C ALA A 452 -22.13 3.95 -38.05
N ARG A 453 -21.61 5.15 -38.31
CA ARG A 453 -20.22 5.40 -38.68
C ARG A 453 -19.37 5.62 -37.43
N PRO A 454 -18.07 5.28 -37.46
CA PRO A 454 -17.20 5.54 -36.34
C PRO A 454 -16.97 7.04 -36.17
N VAL A 455 -17.12 7.54 -34.94
CA VAL A 455 -16.76 8.91 -34.53
C VAL A 455 -15.25 9.08 -34.35
N ARG A 456 -14.52 7.98 -34.19
CA ARG A 456 -13.05 7.93 -34.21
C ARG A 456 -12.59 6.69 -34.96
N ARG A 457 -11.61 6.86 -35.83
CA ARG A 457 -10.84 5.77 -36.46
C ARG A 457 -9.36 6.12 -36.36
N THR A 458 -8.55 5.24 -35.77
CA THR A 458 -7.09 5.42 -35.69
C THR A 458 -6.44 5.14 -37.04
N ARG A 459 -5.19 5.54 -37.22
CA ARG A 459 -4.41 5.13 -38.40
C ARG A 459 -4.22 3.61 -38.40
N ASP A 460 -4.20 3.03 -39.60
CA ASP A 460 -3.89 1.63 -39.79
C ASP A 460 -2.41 1.37 -39.45
N ARG A 461 -2.15 0.39 -38.59
CA ARG A 461 -0.84 -0.14 -38.21
C ARG A 461 -0.66 -1.57 -38.73
N SER A 462 0.54 -2.12 -38.62
CA SER A 462 0.80 -3.55 -38.92
C SER A 462 0.00 -4.46 -38.00
N PHE A 463 0.06 -4.22 -36.69
CA PHE A 463 -0.70 -4.96 -35.68
C PHE A 463 -0.87 -4.13 -34.40
N LEU A 464 -2.06 -4.15 -33.80
CA LEU A 464 -2.36 -3.53 -32.51
C LEU A 464 -2.31 -4.56 -31.37
N ARG A 465 -1.41 -4.31 -30.42
CA ARG A 465 -1.23 -5.12 -29.20
C ARG A 465 -2.36 -4.87 -28.21
N ASP A 466 -2.60 -3.60 -27.89
CA ASP A 466 -3.57 -3.19 -26.88
C ASP A 466 -4.12 -1.79 -27.19
N ALA A 467 -5.31 -1.49 -26.68
CA ALA A 467 -5.94 -0.19 -26.84
C ALA A 467 -6.99 0.09 -25.77
N VAL A 468 -7.04 1.34 -25.31
CA VAL A 468 -8.01 1.82 -24.32
C VAL A 468 -8.63 3.15 -24.75
N LEU A 469 -9.90 3.34 -24.40
CA LEU A 469 -10.60 4.61 -24.57
C LEU A 469 -10.13 5.59 -23.49
N VAL A 470 -9.85 6.82 -23.88
CA VAL A 470 -9.39 7.89 -23.00
C VAL A 470 -10.13 9.19 -23.35
N GLY A 471 -10.43 10.01 -22.35
CA GLY A 471 -11.33 11.15 -22.48
C GLY A 471 -12.71 10.75 -23.04
N GLU A 472 -13.26 11.58 -23.94
CA GLU A 472 -14.56 11.28 -24.57
C GLU A 472 -14.45 10.27 -25.70
N THR A 473 -13.59 10.53 -26.70
CA THR A 473 -13.46 9.73 -27.93
C THR A 473 -12.01 9.50 -28.37
N ASN A 474 -11.04 9.85 -27.51
CA ASN A 474 -9.64 9.64 -27.82
C ASN A 474 -9.26 8.18 -27.49
N VAL A 475 -8.20 7.69 -28.12
CA VAL A 475 -7.74 6.32 -27.93
C VAL A 475 -6.24 6.33 -27.64
N MET A 476 -5.83 5.66 -26.57
CA MET A 476 -4.43 5.30 -26.37
C MET A 476 -4.25 3.85 -26.78
N TYR A 477 -3.28 3.59 -27.66
CA TYR A 477 -3.05 2.24 -28.20
C TYR A 477 -1.57 1.98 -28.39
N VAL A 478 -1.22 0.69 -28.42
CA VAL A 478 0.15 0.22 -28.63
C VAL A 478 0.19 -0.70 -29.84
N ASP A 479 1.14 -0.46 -30.74
CA ASP A 479 1.38 -1.31 -31.90
C ASP A 479 2.46 -2.39 -31.63
N ASP A 480 2.72 -3.22 -32.61
CA ASP A 480 3.76 -4.26 -32.59
C ASP A 480 5.19 -3.72 -32.53
N SER A 481 5.42 -2.44 -32.83
CA SER A 481 6.70 -1.75 -32.59
C SER A 481 6.92 -1.37 -31.12
N LEU A 482 5.97 -1.72 -30.23
CA LEU A 482 5.97 -1.38 -28.81
C LEU A 482 5.85 0.12 -28.55
N THR A 483 5.28 0.85 -29.51
CA THR A 483 5.10 2.31 -29.43
C THR A 483 3.69 2.62 -28.98
N LEU A 484 3.57 3.41 -27.92
CA LEU A 484 2.32 3.97 -27.40
C LEU A 484 1.98 5.26 -28.14
N TYR A 485 0.76 5.33 -28.65
CA TYR A 485 0.21 6.50 -29.33
C TYR A 485 -1.01 7.04 -28.60
N LEU A 486 -1.26 8.34 -28.74
CA LEU A 486 -2.56 8.96 -28.50
C LEU A 486 -3.16 9.34 -29.85
N ALA A 487 -4.36 8.83 -30.13
CA ALA A 487 -5.19 9.26 -31.23
C ALA A 487 -6.28 10.20 -30.72
N ASP A 488 -6.23 11.45 -31.17
CA ASP A 488 -7.22 12.48 -30.86
C ASP A 488 -7.75 13.14 -32.15
N ALA A 489 -8.44 14.28 -32.03
CA ALA A 489 -8.98 15.04 -33.16
C ALA A 489 -7.91 15.53 -34.15
N LYS A 490 -6.66 15.71 -33.72
CA LYS A 490 -5.52 16.14 -34.54
C LYS A 490 -4.82 14.95 -35.23
N GLY A 491 -5.21 13.72 -34.88
CA GLY A 491 -4.65 12.48 -35.40
C GLY A 491 -3.78 11.74 -34.39
N ASP A 492 -3.02 10.77 -34.89
CA ASP A 492 -2.21 9.89 -34.07
C ASP A 492 -0.82 10.50 -33.82
N ARG A 493 -0.44 10.65 -32.56
CA ARG A 493 0.90 11.09 -32.13
C ARG A 493 1.56 10.05 -31.23
N GLU A 494 2.86 9.85 -31.41
CA GLU A 494 3.69 9.00 -30.56
C GLU A 494 3.90 9.66 -29.19
N LEU A 495 3.74 8.87 -28.12
CA LEU A 495 3.99 9.29 -26.75
C LEU A 495 5.27 8.67 -26.20
N HIS A 496 5.47 7.37 -26.42
CA HIS A 496 6.61 6.64 -25.90
C HIS A 496 6.82 5.31 -26.62
N ARG A 497 8.08 4.87 -26.70
CA ARG A 497 8.46 3.54 -27.16
C ARG A 497 9.00 2.70 -26.00
N TYR A 498 8.37 1.56 -25.76
CA TYR A 498 8.72 0.63 -24.71
C TYR A 498 9.74 -0.40 -25.18
N THR A 499 10.44 -1.03 -24.23
CA THR A 499 11.39 -2.12 -24.50
C THR A 499 10.73 -3.50 -24.44
N THR A 500 9.52 -3.60 -23.88
CA THR A 500 8.68 -4.79 -23.89
C THR A 500 7.24 -4.40 -24.16
N ALA A 501 6.41 -5.35 -24.60
CA ALA A 501 5.00 -5.10 -24.87
C ALA A 501 4.30 -4.61 -23.59
N PRO A 502 3.84 -3.35 -23.56
CA PRO A 502 3.15 -2.83 -22.40
C PRO A 502 1.70 -3.32 -22.35
N MET A 503 1.15 -3.40 -21.15
CA MET A 503 -0.28 -3.57 -20.91
C MET A 503 -0.91 -2.23 -20.54
N LEU A 504 -2.10 -1.93 -21.06
CA LEU A 504 -2.80 -0.68 -20.78
C LEU A 504 -4.04 -0.92 -19.90
N ALA A 505 -4.27 0.00 -18.96
CA ALA A 505 -5.51 0.06 -18.18
C ALA A 505 -5.96 1.51 -18.02
N ALA A 506 -7.15 1.84 -18.51
CA ALA A 506 -7.75 3.15 -18.32
C ALA A 506 -8.49 3.23 -16.97
N SER A 507 -8.46 4.39 -16.33
CA SER A 507 -9.29 4.68 -15.17
C SER A 507 -10.78 4.76 -15.57
N PRO A 508 -11.72 4.49 -14.66
CA PRO A 508 -13.15 4.53 -14.96
C PRO A 508 -13.65 5.88 -15.49
N ASP A 509 -13.06 6.98 -15.01
CA ASP A 509 -13.34 8.34 -15.51
C ASP A 509 -12.67 8.65 -16.86
N ARG A 510 -11.87 7.72 -17.39
CA ARG A 510 -11.10 7.81 -18.64
C ARG A 510 -10.09 8.95 -18.67
N LYS A 511 -9.73 9.51 -17.52
CA LYS A 511 -8.77 10.63 -17.42
C LYS A 511 -7.32 10.20 -17.22
N ARG A 512 -7.11 8.93 -16.86
CA ARG A 512 -5.77 8.37 -16.65
C ARG A 512 -5.65 7.01 -17.31
N VAL A 513 -4.43 6.69 -17.75
CA VAL A 513 -4.06 5.39 -18.30
C VAL A 513 -2.80 4.91 -17.59
N ALA A 514 -2.86 3.73 -17.00
CA ALA A 514 -1.69 3.02 -16.52
C ALA A 514 -1.12 2.18 -17.67
N ALA A 515 0.19 2.25 -17.87
CA ALA A 515 0.91 1.46 -18.86
C ALA A 515 2.05 0.71 -18.17
N ALA A 516 1.95 -0.61 -18.05
CA ALA A 516 2.98 -1.45 -17.44
C ALA A 516 3.88 -2.08 -18.49
N SER A 517 5.19 -1.94 -18.35
CA SER A 517 6.22 -2.63 -19.14
C SER A 517 7.27 -3.19 -18.19
N ARG A 518 7.46 -4.51 -18.20
CA ARG A 518 8.26 -5.26 -17.22
C ARG A 518 7.79 -4.97 -15.79
N ASP A 519 8.61 -4.29 -15.01
CA ASP A 519 8.41 -3.92 -13.61
C ASP A 519 8.01 -2.45 -13.47
N THR A 520 7.88 -1.71 -14.57
CA THR A 520 7.62 -0.27 -14.53
C THR A 520 6.20 0.02 -14.99
N VAL A 521 5.46 0.79 -14.19
CA VAL A 521 4.12 1.27 -14.48
C VAL A 521 4.17 2.79 -14.61
N THR A 522 3.90 3.29 -15.81
CA THR A 522 3.79 4.73 -16.06
C THR A 522 2.31 5.13 -16.07
N ILE A 523 1.96 6.21 -15.36
CA ILE A 523 0.62 6.82 -15.39
C ILE A 523 0.63 7.99 -16.36
N TRP A 524 -0.31 7.98 -17.29
CA TRP A 524 -0.53 9.00 -18.29
C TRP A 524 -1.86 9.69 -18.04
N ASP A 525 -1.95 11.00 -18.31
CA ASP A 525 -3.22 11.71 -18.40
C ASP A 525 -3.89 11.54 -19.78
N ASP A 526 -5.11 12.05 -19.91
CA ASP A 526 -5.89 12.03 -21.16
C ASP A 526 -5.31 12.90 -22.28
N ARG A 527 -4.31 13.72 -21.96
CA ARG A 527 -3.50 14.52 -22.87
C ARG A 527 -2.14 13.91 -23.11
N GLY A 528 -1.94 12.63 -22.78
CA GLY A 528 -0.70 11.89 -23.00
C GLY A 528 0.54 12.49 -22.34
N GLN A 529 0.39 13.20 -21.22
CA GLN A 529 1.47 13.61 -20.34
C GLN A 529 1.69 12.55 -19.27
N ARG A 530 2.95 12.32 -18.88
CA ARG A 530 3.27 11.44 -17.76
C ARG A 530 3.02 12.17 -16.45
N THR A 531 2.20 11.59 -15.59
CA THR A 531 1.88 12.18 -14.28
C THR A 531 2.56 11.43 -13.13
N ALA A 532 2.89 10.15 -13.33
CA ALA A 532 3.64 9.35 -12.37
C ALA A 532 4.38 8.20 -13.03
N GLU A 533 5.42 7.71 -12.37
CA GLU A 533 6.13 6.49 -12.72
C GLU A 533 6.39 5.71 -11.43
N LEU A 534 6.07 4.43 -11.45
CA LEU A 534 6.10 3.53 -10.31
C LEU A 534 6.78 2.24 -10.73
N THR A 535 7.61 1.67 -9.87
CA THR A 535 8.33 0.43 -10.15
C THR A 535 7.90 -0.63 -9.15
N THR A 536 7.42 -1.76 -9.67
CA THR A 536 7.20 -2.99 -8.91
C THR A 536 8.53 -3.69 -8.68
N GLY A 537 8.62 -4.57 -7.68
CA GLY A 537 9.80 -5.42 -7.49
C GLY A 537 9.90 -6.58 -8.50
N SER A 538 8.95 -6.71 -9.42
CA SER A 538 8.73 -7.92 -10.22
C SER A 538 7.91 -7.67 -11.47
N PHE A 539 7.98 -8.59 -12.44
CA PHE A 539 7.30 -8.45 -13.72
C PHE A 539 5.77 -8.36 -13.55
N VAL A 540 5.19 -7.28 -14.06
CA VAL A 540 3.75 -7.00 -14.08
C VAL A 540 3.05 -7.91 -15.08
N ARG A 541 1.98 -8.56 -14.64
CA ARG A 541 1.16 -9.47 -15.44
C ARG A 541 -0.23 -8.93 -15.76
N SER A 542 -0.74 -8.00 -14.95
CA SER A 542 -2.06 -7.40 -15.15
C SER A 542 -2.18 -6.10 -14.34
N LEU A 543 -3.05 -5.20 -14.82
CA LEU A 543 -3.35 -3.91 -14.22
C LEU A 543 -4.87 -3.69 -14.25
N VAL A 544 -5.45 -3.17 -13.17
CA VAL A 544 -6.85 -2.72 -13.18
C VAL A 544 -7.08 -1.55 -12.23
N TRP A 545 -7.81 -0.54 -12.68
CA TRP A 545 -8.21 0.59 -11.84
C TRP A 545 -9.48 0.25 -11.04
N SER A 546 -9.50 0.70 -9.79
CA SER A 546 -10.69 0.68 -8.95
C SER A 546 -11.71 1.72 -9.40
N PRO A 547 -13.02 1.46 -9.21
CA PRO A 547 -14.10 2.45 -9.39
C PRO A 547 -13.92 3.74 -8.58
N ASP A 548 -13.16 3.69 -7.48
CA ASP A 548 -12.91 4.84 -6.60
C ASP A 548 -12.01 5.94 -7.21
N LEU A 549 -11.48 5.73 -8.42
CA LEU A 549 -10.56 6.63 -9.12
C LEU A 549 -9.25 6.90 -8.37
N ARG A 550 -8.91 6.11 -7.35
CA ARG A 550 -7.72 6.34 -6.53
C ARG A 550 -6.84 5.11 -6.49
N THR A 551 -7.43 3.92 -6.57
CA THR A 551 -6.69 2.68 -6.39
C THR A 551 -6.38 2.02 -7.74
N LEU A 552 -5.12 1.62 -7.94
CA LEU A 552 -4.67 0.78 -9.04
C LEU A 552 -4.19 -0.56 -8.48
N ALA A 553 -4.78 -1.66 -8.93
CA ALA A 553 -4.27 -3.00 -8.65
C ALA A 553 -3.26 -3.43 -9.71
N VAL A 554 -2.14 -3.97 -9.25
CA VAL A 554 -1.03 -4.45 -10.09
C VAL A 554 -0.74 -5.89 -9.71
N SER A 555 -0.94 -6.85 -10.61
CA SER A 555 -0.48 -8.21 -10.39
C SER A 555 0.93 -8.37 -10.91
N THR A 556 1.79 -9.00 -10.12
CA THR A 556 3.16 -9.34 -10.47
C THR A 556 3.35 -10.85 -10.40
N ARG A 557 4.56 -11.34 -10.69
CA ARG A 557 4.90 -12.75 -10.42
C ARG A 557 4.83 -13.10 -8.94
N ASP A 558 5.01 -12.11 -8.07
CA ASP A 558 5.23 -12.32 -6.63
C ASP A 558 3.99 -11.97 -5.78
N GLY A 559 2.93 -11.45 -6.39
CA GLY A 559 1.67 -11.16 -5.70
C GLY A 559 0.85 -10.07 -6.37
N ILE A 560 -0.02 -9.43 -5.59
CA ILE A 560 -0.82 -8.28 -6.02
C ILE A 560 -0.52 -7.10 -5.12
N GLU A 561 -0.31 -5.95 -5.75
CA GLU A 561 -0.07 -4.67 -5.10
C GLU A 561 -1.25 -3.73 -5.35
N LEU A 562 -1.73 -3.04 -4.32
CA LEU A 562 -2.74 -1.98 -4.46
C LEU A 562 -2.10 -0.63 -4.19
N TRP A 563 -2.10 0.22 -5.20
CA TRP A 563 -1.46 1.53 -5.16
C TRP A 563 -2.50 2.63 -5.15
N THR A 564 -2.40 3.55 -4.20
CA THR A 564 -3.20 4.78 -4.22
C THR A 564 -2.49 5.84 -5.08
N ILE A 565 -3.08 6.12 -6.24
CA ILE A 565 -2.64 7.15 -7.18
C ILE A 565 -3.42 8.44 -6.90
N PRO A 566 -2.77 9.52 -6.42
CA PRO A 566 -3.44 10.77 -6.13
C PRO A 566 -4.13 11.32 -7.39
N THR A 567 -5.33 11.87 -7.21
CA THR A 567 -5.96 12.76 -8.18
C THR A 567 -5.41 14.15 -7.97
N ASP A 568 -4.96 14.84 -9.03
CA ASP A 568 -4.60 16.25 -8.94
C ASP A 568 -5.86 17.07 -8.59
N GLU A 569 -6.15 17.26 -7.31
CA GLU A 569 -7.14 18.22 -6.81
C GLU A 569 -6.52 19.63 -6.76
N ARG A 570 -5.94 20.09 -7.88
CA ARG A 570 -5.62 21.49 -8.08
C ARG A 570 -6.67 22.12 -8.99
N GLN A 571 -7.74 22.62 -8.39
CA GLN A 571 -8.39 23.87 -8.80
C GLN A 571 -8.79 24.66 -7.55
#